data_AF-A0AAW1NY93-F1
#
_entry.id   AF-A0AAW1NY93-F1
#
_cell.length_a   1.000
_cell.length_b   1.000
_cell.length_c   1.000
_cell.angle_alpha   90.00
_cell.angle_beta   90.00
_cell.angle_gamma   90.00
#
_symmetry.space_group_name_H-M   'P 1'
#
loop_
_entity.id
_entity.type
_entity.pdbx_description
1 polymer ?
#
loop_
_entity_poly.entity_id
_entity_poly.type
_entity_poly.pdbx_seq_one_letter_code
_entity_poly.pdbx_strand_id
1 'polypeptide(L)'
;MGTNCLLIASTEASKAFEGASGSGDLYLTTNTRLGRNLASAGSYQLPQAWQQVSGNHCRLYTDPADPSKWLIEDTSTNGTHLNKKRLQRSRPTPLVPGDTVCISAAPPGQPSLAIEYVFKRASDVSPEVEKAVAAFIASLRKRKAASPGLKQPSGTASLPQAPSNKAIKVEPPQPEVAAAGAAASKVDARLLRQLQACQKDHAQELAAEQAKQEALQKELKETAALHAKTVTELEDKLKDAEDKAREKMSNHISANEAAIKAARLAAKQSKEAAATAHERLTAANDKAALIEQQLCSLQEERDKLAASEQQLKQDLSKAEQEHSKLSSSNAEVQREVTRLTRQVASEAEKLSEATTTIQNMSEQLEAEAASAAAAQQHARDTDAEVQAARKSVEEERTARLAASAQVSELQSRVAEAEATAQRAQHAEACAQKETQAKEVLVGQIRSEIEQALRDKVALHQARVEQEAREQQNTDALQRLAGALGHVTSSEATASASILLRAHVGGCSNGSSNCHRPH
;
A
#
# COMPACT_ATOMS: atom_id res chain seq x y z
N MET A 1 4.20 -22.56 -38.58
CA MET A 1 2.76 -22.26 -38.38
C MET A 1 2.66 -20.96 -37.59
N GLY A 2 1.57 -20.19 -37.70
CA GLY A 2 1.42 -18.97 -36.89
C GLY A 2 1.22 -19.29 -35.41
N THR A 3 1.83 -18.51 -34.51
CA THR A 3 1.63 -18.64 -33.06
C THR A 3 0.23 -18.14 -32.69
N ASN A 4 -0.62 -19.05 -32.19
CA ASN A 4 -1.92 -18.69 -31.65
C ASN A 4 -1.71 -17.86 -30.37
N CYS A 5 -2.31 -16.68 -30.29
CA CYS A 5 -2.24 -15.78 -29.14
C CYS A 5 -3.62 -15.27 -28.75
N LEU A 6 -3.76 -14.81 -27.52
CA LEU A 6 -5.01 -14.28 -26.96
C LEU A 6 -4.75 -13.13 -25.98
N LEU A 7 -5.77 -12.29 -25.80
CA LEU A 7 -5.86 -11.31 -24.73
C LEU A 7 -6.81 -11.84 -23.65
N ILE A 8 -6.29 -12.15 -22.46
CA ILE A 8 -7.08 -12.65 -21.32
C ILE A 8 -7.60 -11.47 -20.51
N ALA A 9 -8.89 -11.42 -20.21
CA ALA A 9 -9.51 -10.30 -19.49
C ALA A 9 -9.02 -10.23 -18.02
N SER A 10 -8.37 -9.12 -17.61
CA SER A 10 -7.90 -8.93 -16.23
C SER A 10 -8.98 -8.32 -15.33
N THR A 11 -9.63 -7.26 -15.78
CA THR A 11 -10.61 -6.47 -15.02
C THR A 11 -12.04 -7.00 -15.15
N GLU A 12 -12.92 -6.58 -14.23
CA GLU A 12 -14.34 -6.93 -14.28
C GLU A 12 -15.02 -6.39 -15.54
N ALA A 13 -14.69 -5.16 -15.95
CA ALA A 13 -15.23 -4.57 -17.18
C ALA A 13 -14.83 -5.35 -18.44
N SER A 14 -13.59 -5.87 -18.56
CA SER A 14 -13.23 -6.71 -19.71
C SER A 14 -13.82 -8.13 -19.61
N LYS A 15 -13.97 -8.69 -18.40
CA LYS A 15 -14.66 -9.98 -18.18
C LYS A 15 -16.15 -9.94 -18.53
N ALA A 16 -16.80 -8.79 -18.35
CA ALA A 16 -18.21 -8.57 -18.68
C ALA A 16 -18.50 -8.43 -20.19
N PHE A 17 -17.50 -8.51 -21.06
CA PHE A 17 -17.69 -8.57 -22.51
C PHE A 17 -17.90 -10.01 -22.96
N GLU A 18 -19.12 -10.38 -23.34
CA GLU A 18 -19.36 -11.67 -24.00
C GLU A 18 -18.91 -11.60 -25.46
N GLY A 19 -17.67 -12.01 -25.72
CA GLY A 19 -17.14 -12.17 -27.07
C GLY A 19 -17.81 -13.32 -27.83
N ALA A 20 -17.41 -13.51 -29.09
CA ALA A 20 -17.92 -14.61 -29.94
C ALA A 20 -17.55 -16.04 -29.44
N SER A 21 -16.84 -16.12 -28.32
CA SER A 21 -16.48 -17.30 -27.51
C SER A 21 -17.42 -17.57 -26.33
N GLY A 22 -18.27 -16.62 -25.94
CA GLY A 22 -18.99 -16.64 -24.65
C GLY A 22 -18.08 -16.29 -23.46
N SER A 23 -16.94 -15.63 -23.70
CA SER A 23 -15.98 -15.21 -22.68
C SER A 23 -15.44 -13.81 -22.95
N GLY A 24 -14.89 -13.16 -21.92
CA GLY A 24 -14.14 -11.90 -22.02
C GLY A 24 -12.83 -12.01 -22.82
N ASP A 25 -12.31 -13.21 -23.01
CA ASP A 25 -11.01 -13.43 -23.63
C ASP A 25 -11.07 -13.29 -25.17
N LEU A 26 -10.16 -12.48 -25.73
CA LEU A 26 -10.15 -12.16 -27.16
C LEU A 26 -9.09 -13.00 -27.89
N TYR A 27 -9.53 -13.99 -28.65
CA TYR A 27 -8.66 -14.82 -29.50
C TYR A 27 -8.14 -14.01 -30.70
N LEU A 28 -6.82 -13.91 -30.84
CA LEU A 28 -6.21 -13.06 -31.86
C LEU A 28 -6.02 -13.79 -33.19
N THR A 29 -6.56 -13.18 -34.25
CA THR A 29 -6.20 -13.49 -35.64
C THR A 29 -5.01 -12.64 -36.07
N THR A 30 -4.36 -12.99 -37.19
CA THR A 30 -3.17 -12.30 -37.75
C THR A 30 -3.37 -10.80 -38.01
N ASN A 31 -4.61 -10.30 -38.01
CA ASN A 31 -4.94 -8.89 -38.18
C ASN A 31 -6.22 -8.54 -37.40
N THR A 32 -6.11 -8.55 -36.06
CA THR A 32 -7.23 -8.27 -35.15
C THR A 32 -7.39 -6.77 -34.94
N ARG A 33 -8.64 -6.28 -34.91
CA ARG A 33 -8.97 -4.88 -34.57
C ARG A 33 -9.99 -4.84 -33.43
N LEU A 34 -9.84 -3.87 -32.53
CA LEU A 34 -10.68 -3.67 -31.35
C LEU A 34 -11.29 -2.26 -31.41
N GLY A 35 -12.59 -2.11 -31.14
CA GLY A 35 -13.28 -0.82 -31.18
C GLY A 35 -14.79 -0.94 -31.31
N ARG A 36 -15.53 0.17 -31.10
CA ARG A 36 -17.01 0.16 -31.08
C ARG A 36 -17.69 0.05 -32.46
N ASN A 37 -17.03 0.46 -33.53
CA ASN A 37 -17.62 0.63 -34.87
C ASN A 37 -16.88 -0.24 -35.90
N LEU A 38 -16.74 -1.53 -35.61
CA LEU A 38 -16.04 -2.49 -36.46
C LEU A 38 -17.00 -3.58 -36.95
N ALA A 39 -17.05 -3.78 -38.27
CA ALA A 39 -17.90 -4.76 -38.94
C ALA A 39 -17.10 -5.84 -39.72
N SER A 40 -15.78 -5.87 -39.55
CA SER A 40 -14.87 -6.77 -40.28
C SER A 40 -14.77 -8.17 -39.67
N ALA A 41 -14.66 -9.20 -40.51
CA ALA A 41 -14.32 -10.54 -40.02
C ALA A 41 -12.92 -10.52 -39.40
N GLY A 42 -12.79 -11.03 -38.16
CA GLY A 42 -11.54 -10.98 -37.38
C GLY A 42 -11.37 -9.74 -36.50
N SER A 43 -12.35 -8.82 -36.45
CA SER A 43 -12.38 -7.74 -35.47
C SER A 43 -13.42 -7.97 -34.36
N TYR A 44 -13.13 -7.48 -33.16
CA TYR A 44 -14.06 -7.49 -32.03
C TYR A 44 -14.76 -6.14 -31.93
N GLN A 45 -16.07 -6.14 -32.12
CA GLN A 45 -16.91 -4.98 -31.87
C GLN A 45 -17.17 -4.87 -30.37
N LEU A 46 -16.59 -3.85 -29.73
CA LEU A 46 -16.75 -3.63 -28.29
C LEU A 46 -18.07 -2.88 -27.99
N PRO A 47 -18.67 -3.04 -26.80
CA PRO A 47 -20.00 -2.54 -26.48
C PRO A 47 -20.17 -1.03 -26.71
N GLN A 48 -21.30 -0.62 -27.29
CA GLN A 48 -21.54 0.80 -27.58
C GLN A 48 -21.61 1.69 -26.32
N ALA A 49 -21.97 1.10 -25.17
CA ALA A 49 -21.94 1.76 -23.87
C ALA A 49 -20.53 2.17 -23.40
N TRP A 50 -19.47 1.55 -23.93
CA TRP A 50 -18.08 1.90 -23.61
C TRP A 50 -17.62 3.13 -24.39
N GLN A 51 -18.23 4.28 -24.09
CA GLN A 51 -17.98 5.56 -24.77
C GLN A 51 -16.49 5.92 -24.81
N GLN A 52 -15.75 5.56 -23.75
CA GLN A 52 -14.30 5.73 -23.58
C GLN A 52 -13.43 4.95 -24.58
N VAL A 53 -14.01 4.00 -25.33
CA VAL A 53 -13.37 3.26 -26.41
C VAL A 53 -13.70 3.92 -27.76
N SER A 54 -12.69 4.23 -28.59
CA SER A 54 -12.90 4.77 -29.94
C SER A 54 -13.52 3.75 -30.92
N GLY A 55 -14.15 4.24 -31.99
CA GLY A 55 -14.82 3.40 -32.99
C GLY A 55 -13.89 2.37 -33.66
N ASN A 56 -12.67 2.78 -34.00
CA ASN A 56 -11.53 1.91 -34.29
C ASN A 56 -10.46 2.30 -33.26
N HIS A 57 -10.25 1.47 -32.23
CA HIS A 57 -9.41 1.81 -31.08
C HIS A 57 -7.97 1.41 -31.34
N CYS A 58 -7.69 0.11 -31.43
CA CYS A 58 -6.35 -0.40 -31.66
C CYS A 58 -6.37 -1.67 -32.52
N ARG A 59 -5.19 -2.04 -33.00
CA ARG A 59 -4.97 -3.15 -33.92
C ARG A 59 -3.82 -4.01 -33.42
N LEU A 60 -4.05 -5.32 -33.34
CA LEU A 60 -3.04 -6.32 -32.99
C LEU A 60 -2.82 -7.23 -34.20
N TYR A 61 -1.57 -7.32 -34.67
CA TYR A 61 -1.25 -8.05 -35.89
C TYR A 61 0.14 -8.69 -35.81
N THR A 62 0.37 -9.74 -36.59
CA THR A 62 1.70 -10.35 -36.75
C THR A 62 2.54 -9.51 -37.71
N ASP A 63 3.82 -9.29 -37.39
CA ASP A 63 4.75 -8.57 -38.26
C ASP A 63 4.86 -9.30 -39.63
N PRO A 64 4.64 -8.63 -40.78
CA PRO A 64 4.76 -9.26 -42.09
C PRO A 64 6.19 -9.72 -42.43
N ALA A 65 7.22 -9.17 -41.78
CA ALA A 65 8.61 -9.63 -41.93
C ALA A 65 8.95 -10.78 -40.97
N ASP A 66 8.28 -10.88 -39.83
CA ASP A 66 8.47 -11.97 -38.85
C ASP A 66 7.12 -12.40 -38.23
N PRO A 67 6.45 -13.42 -38.80
CA PRO A 67 5.18 -13.93 -38.29
C PRO A 67 5.20 -14.52 -36.87
N SER A 68 6.36 -14.60 -36.19
CA SER A 68 6.44 -14.94 -34.77
C SER A 68 6.26 -13.74 -33.84
N LYS A 69 6.53 -12.51 -34.34
CA LYS A 69 6.38 -11.26 -33.58
C LYS A 69 4.96 -10.71 -33.71
N TRP A 70 4.40 -10.30 -32.58
CA TRP A 70 3.15 -9.55 -32.54
C TRP A 70 3.43 -8.06 -32.32
N LEU A 71 2.66 -7.23 -32.99
CA LEU A 71 2.71 -5.77 -32.94
C LEU A 71 1.32 -5.24 -32.54
N ILE A 72 1.31 -4.21 -31.69
CA ILE A 72 0.12 -3.42 -31.37
C ILE A 72 0.28 -1.98 -31.90
N GLU A 73 -0.77 -1.47 -32.53
CA GLU A 73 -0.87 -0.10 -33.05
C GLU A 73 -2.09 0.59 -32.42
N ASP A 74 -1.87 1.74 -31.77
CA ASP A 74 -2.94 2.57 -31.23
C ASP A 74 -3.48 3.53 -32.29
N THR A 75 -4.78 3.45 -32.60
CA THR A 75 -5.44 4.34 -33.58
C THR A 75 -6.45 5.29 -32.93
N SER A 76 -6.63 5.17 -31.61
CA SER A 76 -7.70 5.81 -30.84
C SER A 76 -7.53 7.31 -30.64
N THR A 77 -8.56 7.95 -30.07
CA THR A 77 -8.50 9.31 -29.55
C THR A 77 -7.94 9.34 -28.12
N ASN A 78 -8.37 8.39 -27.29
CA ASN A 78 -8.16 8.43 -25.83
C ASN A 78 -6.81 7.82 -25.39
N GLY A 79 -6.22 6.96 -26.22
CA GLY A 79 -4.92 6.34 -25.98
C GLY A 79 -5.01 4.90 -25.48
N THR A 80 -4.43 3.98 -26.24
CA THR A 80 -4.13 2.63 -25.75
C THR A 80 -2.92 2.68 -24.83
N HIS A 81 -2.91 1.90 -23.75
CA HIS A 81 -1.79 1.80 -22.82
C HIS A 81 -1.24 0.37 -22.79
N LEU A 82 0.09 0.23 -22.74
CA LEU A 82 0.83 -1.03 -22.65
C LEU A 82 1.71 -0.98 -21.41
N ASN A 83 1.54 -1.92 -20.47
CA ASN A 83 2.24 -1.95 -19.19
C ASN A 83 2.19 -0.59 -18.46
N LYS A 84 0.98 0.01 -18.40
CA LYS A 84 0.67 1.34 -17.85
C LYS A 84 1.31 2.54 -18.57
N LYS A 85 2.06 2.34 -19.66
CA LYS A 85 2.63 3.42 -20.50
C LYS A 85 1.73 3.66 -21.72
N ARG A 86 1.38 4.92 -22.01
CA ARG A 86 0.57 5.26 -23.19
C ARG A 86 1.36 4.99 -24.49
N LEU A 87 0.75 4.31 -25.45
CA LEU A 87 1.34 4.06 -26.77
C LEU A 87 1.36 5.36 -27.61
N GLN A 88 2.28 5.42 -28.58
CA GLN A 88 2.26 6.48 -29.59
C GLN A 88 1.27 6.12 -30.70
N ARG A 89 0.39 7.05 -31.04
CA ARG A 89 -0.66 6.85 -32.04
C ARG A 89 -0.06 6.55 -33.42
N SER A 90 -0.59 5.53 -34.09
CA SER A 90 -0.12 4.97 -35.36
C SER A 90 1.38 4.60 -35.40
N ARG A 91 1.97 4.29 -34.24
CA ARG A 91 3.30 3.69 -34.14
C ARG A 91 3.18 2.21 -33.72
N PRO A 92 3.58 1.25 -34.57
CA PRO A 92 3.68 -0.15 -34.19
C PRO A 92 4.63 -0.33 -33.00
N THR A 93 4.17 -1.05 -31.98
CA THR A 93 4.93 -1.38 -30.77
C THR A 93 4.96 -2.90 -30.59
N PRO A 94 6.12 -3.54 -30.35
CA PRO A 94 6.19 -4.97 -30.09
C PRO A 94 5.37 -5.39 -28.86
N LEU A 95 4.79 -6.59 -28.91
CA LEU A 95 3.94 -7.16 -27.87
C LEU A 95 4.48 -8.55 -27.46
N VAL A 96 4.76 -8.71 -26.17
CA VAL A 96 5.45 -9.88 -25.58
C VAL A 96 4.51 -10.59 -24.58
N PRO A 97 4.48 -11.93 -24.51
CA PRO A 97 3.64 -12.65 -23.55
C PRO A 97 3.89 -12.20 -22.11
N GLY A 98 2.80 -11.89 -21.39
CA GLY A 98 2.82 -11.22 -20.09
C GLY A 98 2.50 -9.72 -20.15
N ASP A 99 2.61 -9.09 -21.32
CA ASP A 99 2.26 -7.67 -21.50
C ASP A 99 0.78 -7.40 -21.20
N THR A 100 0.53 -6.30 -20.49
CA THR A 100 -0.79 -5.85 -20.08
C THR A 100 -1.27 -4.71 -21.00
N VAL A 101 -2.29 -5.00 -21.81
CA VAL A 101 -2.92 -4.09 -22.78
C VAL A 101 -4.18 -3.49 -22.17
N CYS A 102 -4.14 -2.19 -21.89
CA CYS A 102 -5.27 -1.43 -21.39
C CYS A 102 -5.87 -0.57 -22.52
N ILE A 103 -7.06 -0.94 -22.98
CA ILE A 103 -7.83 -0.26 -24.04
C ILE A 103 -8.49 1.01 -23.49
N SER A 104 -8.78 1.05 -22.20
CA SER A 104 -9.19 2.31 -21.57
C SER A 104 -8.81 2.35 -20.10
N ALA A 105 -8.04 3.38 -19.74
CA ALA A 105 -7.72 3.67 -18.36
C ALA A 105 -9.00 4.04 -17.59
N ALA A 106 -9.11 3.52 -16.37
CA ALA A 106 -10.19 3.92 -15.47
C ALA A 106 -10.17 5.43 -15.18
N PRO A 107 -11.34 6.07 -15.00
CA PRO A 107 -11.42 7.36 -14.34
C PRO A 107 -10.78 7.31 -12.94
N PRO A 108 -10.17 8.41 -12.45
CA PRO A 108 -9.66 8.48 -11.08
C PRO A 108 -10.73 8.06 -10.06
N GLY A 109 -10.39 7.10 -9.21
CA GLY A 109 -11.30 6.55 -8.18
C GLY A 109 -12.21 5.40 -8.63
N GLN A 110 -12.23 4.99 -9.90
CA GLN A 110 -13.10 3.89 -10.39
C GLN A 110 -12.32 2.79 -11.15
N PRO A 111 -11.34 2.11 -10.53
CA PRO A 111 -10.44 1.16 -11.20
C PRO A 111 -11.14 -0.03 -11.86
N SER A 112 -12.31 -0.45 -11.38
CA SER A 112 -13.11 -1.53 -11.97
C SER A 112 -13.61 -1.23 -13.40
N LEU A 113 -13.68 0.04 -13.79
CA LEU A 113 -14.06 0.47 -15.15
C LEU A 113 -12.90 0.48 -16.16
N ALA A 114 -11.67 0.16 -15.74
CA ALA A 114 -10.56 -0.03 -16.67
C ALA A 114 -10.85 -1.24 -17.58
N ILE A 115 -10.60 -1.09 -18.88
CA ILE A 115 -10.77 -2.18 -19.86
C ILE A 115 -9.38 -2.72 -20.18
N GLU A 116 -8.98 -3.79 -19.51
CA GLU A 116 -7.61 -4.29 -19.50
C GLU A 116 -7.55 -5.80 -19.75
N TYR A 117 -6.49 -6.23 -20.45
CA TYR A 117 -6.22 -7.61 -20.80
C TYR A 117 -4.73 -7.94 -20.68
N VAL A 118 -4.39 -9.20 -20.44
CA VAL A 118 -3.01 -9.72 -20.48
C VAL A 118 -2.81 -10.55 -21.75
N PHE A 119 -1.80 -10.21 -22.54
CA PHE A 119 -1.44 -10.95 -23.76
C PHE A 119 -0.69 -12.25 -23.41
N LYS A 120 -1.14 -13.38 -23.96
CA LYS A 120 -0.49 -14.70 -23.82
C LYS A 120 -0.48 -15.46 -25.14
N ARG A 121 0.42 -16.46 -25.26
CA ARG A 121 0.30 -17.49 -26.30
C ARG A 121 -0.69 -18.55 -25.85
N ALA A 122 -1.34 -19.24 -26.78
CA ALA A 122 -2.27 -20.32 -26.46
C ALA A 122 -1.60 -21.52 -25.75
N SER A 123 -0.29 -21.71 -25.96
CA SER A 123 0.56 -22.67 -25.25
C SER A 123 0.70 -22.39 -23.75
N ASP A 124 0.41 -21.17 -23.31
CA ASP A 124 0.70 -20.68 -21.95
C ASP A 124 -0.58 -20.70 -21.08
N VAL A 125 -1.59 -21.47 -21.50
CA VAL A 125 -2.95 -21.55 -20.97
C VAL A 125 -3.43 -23.01 -21.00
N SER A 126 -4.46 -23.36 -20.22
CA SER A 126 -5.05 -24.73 -20.18
C SER A 126 -5.31 -25.30 -21.58
N PRO A 127 -5.05 -26.59 -21.84
CA PRO A 127 -5.28 -27.23 -23.14
C PRO A 127 -6.76 -27.20 -23.57
N GLU A 128 -7.70 -26.99 -22.65
CA GLU A 128 -9.11 -26.76 -22.96
C GLU A 128 -9.31 -25.43 -23.71
N VAL A 129 -8.57 -24.38 -23.31
CA VAL A 129 -8.56 -23.08 -23.98
C VAL A 129 -7.85 -23.18 -25.32
N GLU A 130 -6.73 -23.90 -25.42
CA GLU A 130 -6.08 -24.12 -26.73
C GLU A 130 -7.02 -24.84 -27.72
N LYS A 131 -7.77 -25.85 -27.25
CA LYS A 131 -8.81 -26.53 -28.04
C LYS A 131 -9.93 -25.58 -28.46
N ALA A 132 -10.35 -24.66 -27.58
CA ALA A 132 -11.34 -23.61 -27.91
C ALA A 132 -10.80 -22.61 -28.95
N VAL A 133 -9.55 -22.14 -28.81
CA VAL A 133 -8.85 -21.27 -29.78
C VAL A 133 -8.82 -21.94 -31.17
N ALA A 134 -8.40 -23.21 -31.22
CA ALA A 134 -8.32 -23.98 -32.46
C ALA A 134 -9.70 -24.16 -33.12
N ALA A 135 -10.73 -24.47 -32.33
CA ALA A 135 -12.11 -24.59 -32.80
C ALA A 135 -12.66 -23.24 -33.33
N PHE A 136 -12.40 -22.13 -32.63
CA PHE A 136 -12.81 -20.80 -33.04
C PHE A 136 -12.16 -20.38 -34.37
N ILE A 137 -10.84 -20.55 -34.49
CA ILE A 137 -10.08 -20.27 -35.73
C ILE A 137 -10.57 -21.16 -36.89
N ALA A 138 -10.88 -22.43 -36.62
CA ALA A 138 -11.47 -23.33 -37.61
C ALA A 138 -12.89 -22.87 -38.05
N SER A 139 -13.71 -22.36 -37.12
CA SER A 139 -15.05 -21.83 -37.41
C SER A 139 -14.99 -20.59 -38.31
N LEU A 140 -14.03 -19.67 -38.09
CA LEU A 140 -13.81 -18.49 -38.92
C LEU A 140 -13.40 -18.87 -40.35
N ARG A 141 -12.57 -19.91 -40.50
CA ARG A 141 -12.17 -20.43 -41.82
C ARG A 141 -13.34 -21.08 -42.57
N LYS A 142 -14.20 -21.85 -41.89
CA LYS A 142 -15.35 -22.53 -42.51
C LYS A 142 -16.38 -21.57 -43.14
N ARG A 143 -16.57 -20.36 -42.59
CA ARG A 143 -17.50 -19.36 -43.17
C ARG A 143 -17.09 -18.82 -44.55
N LYS A 144 -15.87 -19.08 -45.02
CA LYS A 144 -15.37 -18.59 -46.32
C LYS A 144 -15.38 -19.64 -47.45
N ALA A 145 -15.95 -20.82 -47.21
CA ALA A 145 -15.97 -21.93 -48.15
C ALA A 145 -17.37 -22.57 -48.26
N ALA A 146 -18.31 -21.85 -48.87
CA ALA A 146 -19.68 -22.30 -49.10
C ALA A 146 -20.14 -21.98 -50.53
N SER A 147 -19.65 -22.76 -51.50
CA SER A 147 -20.14 -22.77 -52.89
C SER A 147 -20.80 -24.13 -53.18
N PRO A 148 -22.06 -24.20 -53.62
CA PRO A 148 -22.79 -25.47 -53.75
C PRO A 148 -22.55 -26.20 -55.09
N GLY A 149 -22.13 -27.46 -55.01
CA GLY A 149 -22.03 -28.43 -56.11
C GLY A 149 -21.02 -29.54 -55.80
N LEU A 150 -21.03 -30.71 -56.44
CA LEU A 150 -22.03 -31.36 -57.29
C LEU A 150 -21.68 -32.88 -57.39
N LYS A 151 -22.66 -33.76 -57.14
CA LYS A 151 -22.77 -35.22 -57.44
C LYS A 151 -21.56 -36.05 -57.97
N GLN A 152 -21.19 -37.12 -57.22
CA GLN A 152 -21.08 -38.57 -57.65
C GLN A 152 -20.17 -39.03 -58.84
N PRO A 153 -19.98 -40.35 -59.16
CA PRO A 153 -19.76 -41.56 -58.31
C PRO A 153 -18.74 -42.64 -58.87
N SER A 154 -18.58 -43.77 -58.13
CA SER A 154 -18.42 -45.18 -58.60
C SER A 154 -17.08 -45.82 -59.11
N GLY A 155 -16.92 -47.15 -58.86
CA GLY A 155 -15.82 -48.08 -59.29
C GLY A 155 -15.26 -48.95 -58.12
N THR A 156 -15.00 -50.29 -58.07
CA THR A 156 -15.03 -51.54 -58.91
C THR A 156 -13.82 -51.91 -59.81
N ALA A 157 -13.29 -53.15 -59.92
CA ALA A 157 -13.40 -54.42 -59.13
C ALA A 157 -12.41 -55.55 -59.62
N SER A 158 -12.27 -56.67 -58.86
CA SER A 158 -11.99 -58.09 -59.30
C SER A 158 -10.56 -58.69 -59.56
N LEU A 159 -10.52 -60.03 -59.78
CA LEU A 159 -9.42 -61.06 -59.70
C LEU A 159 -9.37 -61.99 -60.98
N PRO A 160 -8.94 -63.29 -61.02
CA PRO A 160 -7.58 -63.94 -61.01
C PRO A 160 -7.28 -65.06 -62.11
N GLN A 161 -6.13 -65.80 -62.04
CA GLN A 161 -5.85 -67.21 -62.54
C GLN A 161 -5.71 -67.53 -64.08
N ALA A 162 -5.21 -68.68 -64.63
CA ALA A 162 -4.52 -69.96 -64.22
C ALA A 162 -3.83 -70.74 -65.43
N PRO A 163 -3.00 -71.83 -65.23
CA PRO A 163 -2.19 -72.55 -66.28
C PRO A 163 -2.60 -74.03 -66.65
N SER A 164 -1.90 -74.76 -67.57
CA SER A 164 -2.18 -76.19 -67.97
C SER A 164 -1.01 -77.04 -68.60
N ASN A 165 -1.24 -78.34 -68.98
CA ASN A 165 -0.27 -79.46 -69.32
C ASN A 165 -0.72 -80.42 -70.49
N LYS A 166 0.16 -81.30 -71.10
CA LYS A 166 -0.05 -82.76 -71.52
C LYS A 166 1.03 -83.45 -72.48
N ALA A 167 0.88 -84.76 -72.85
CA ALA A 167 1.87 -85.68 -73.54
C ALA A 167 1.29 -86.97 -74.29
N ILE A 168 2.13 -87.93 -74.81
CA ILE A 168 1.89 -89.37 -75.32
C ILE A 168 1.62 -89.55 -76.89
N LYS A 169 1.88 -90.62 -77.73
CA LYS A 169 2.15 -92.13 -77.72
C LYS A 169 3.25 -92.66 -78.76
N VAL A 170 3.28 -93.98 -79.12
CA VAL A 170 4.44 -94.82 -79.65
C VAL A 170 4.07 -96.13 -80.49
N GLU A 171 4.95 -96.65 -81.41
CA GLU A 171 5.20 -98.07 -81.99
C GLU A 171 4.56 -98.71 -83.32
N PRO A 172 5.01 -99.90 -83.91
CA PRO A 172 5.12 -100.26 -85.38
C PRO A 172 4.48 -101.62 -85.88
N PRO A 173 4.81 -102.19 -87.10
CA PRO A 173 5.36 -103.60 -87.28
C PRO A 173 6.16 -103.96 -88.61
N GLN A 174 6.53 -105.26 -88.87
CA GLN A 174 7.37 -105.80 -90.01
C GLN A 174 7.13 -107.32 -90.41
N PRO A 175 7.45 -107.84 -91.65
CA PRO A 175 7.31 -109.28 -92.09
C PRO A 175 8.57 -110.01 -92.71
N GLU A 176 8.41 -111.20 -93.38
CA GLU A 176 9.44 -112.21 -93.86
C GLU A 176 9.10 -112.98 -95.20
N VAL A 177 10.00 -113.81 -95.80
CA VAL A 177 9.88 -115.27 -96.29
C VAL A 177 11.11 -115.82 -97.15
N ALA A 178 11.22 -117.14 -97.48
CA ALA A 178 12.41 -117.81 -98.11
C ALA A 178 12.22 -119.17 -98.91
N ALA A 179 13.28 -119.64 -99.65
CA ALA A 179 13.67 -121.03 -100.13
C ALA A 179 12.91 -121.82 -101.28
N ALA A 180 13.39 -122.95 -101.91
CA ALA A 180 14.71 -123.45 -102.45
C ALA A 180 14.66 -124.85 -103.20
N GLY A 181 15.60 -125.18 -104.15
CA GLY A 181 16.01 -126.55 -104.65
C GLY A 181 15.45 -127.10 -106.02
N ALA A 182 15.87 -128.25 -106.65
CA ALA A 182 17.12 -129.09 -106.70
C ALA A 182 17.08 -130.31 -107.72
N ALA A 183 18.24 -130.81 -108.25
CA ALA A 183 18.54 -132.15 -108.92
C ALA A 183 17.85 -132.58 -110.27
N ALA A 184 18.13 -133.70 -111.01
CA ALA A 184 19.34 -134.43 -111.53
C ALA A 184 18.95 -135.64 -112.48
N SER A 185 19.86 -136.26 -113.31
CA SER A 185 19.89 -137.72 -113.77
C SER A 185 20.11 -138.10 -115.28
N LYS A 186 21.20 -138.89 -115.57
CA LYS A 186 21.41 -140.06 -116.52
C LYS A 186 21.03 -140.01 -118.04
N VAL A 187 21.50 -140.91 -118.95
CA VAL A 187 22.82 -141.53 -119.35
C VAL A 187 22.59 -142.73 -120.31
N ASP A 188 23.31 -142.75 -121.45
CA ASP A 188 23.72 -143.84 -122.40
C ASP A 188 22.82 -145.04 -122.83
N ALA A 189 22.85 -145.37 -124.15
CA ALA A 189 23.74 -146.41 -124.71
C ALA A 189 23.38 -146.89 -126.17
N ARG A 190 24.09 -146.38 -127.20
CA ARG A 190 24.37 -147.06 -128.52
C ARG A 190 25.19 -146.12 -129.45
N LEU A 191 26.43 -145.79 -129.14
CA LEU A 191 27.54 -146.73 -128.89
C LEU A 191 27.80 -147.74 -130.04
N LEU A 192 27.44 -147.39 -131.29
CA LEU A 192 27.86 -148.12 -132.50
C LEU A 192 27.79 -147.32 -133.83
N ARG A 193 27.62 -145.99 -133.79
CA ARG A 193 27.92 -145.05 -134.91
C ARG A 193 29.21 -144.24 -134.62
N GLN A 194 30.12 -144.87 -133.90
CA GLN A 194 30.92 -144.26 -132.84
C GLN A 194 32.32 -143.79 -133.27
N LEU A 195 32.58 -143.61 -134.57
CA LEU A 195 33.87 -143.14 -135.09
C LEU A 195 33.77 -141.96 -136.07
N GLN A 196 32.56 -141.59 -136.51
CA GLN A 196 32.31 -140.36 -137.27
C GLN A 196 31.47 -139.33 -136.50
N ALA A 197 30.81 -139.75 -135.42
CA ALA A 197 30.17 -138.83 -134.47
C ALA A 197 31.22 -138.05 -133.65
N CYS A 198 32.26 -138.71 -133.14
CA CYS A 198 33.22 -138.14 -132.19
C CYS A 198 33.94 -136.86 -132.65
N GLN A 199 34.15 -136.65 -133.96
CA GLN A 199 34.72 -135.39 -134.47
C GLN A 199 33.72 -134.21 -134.46
N LYS A 200 32.41 -134.51 -134.52
CA LYS A 200 31.34 -133.51 -134.39
C LYS A 200 30.95 -133.32 -132.93
N ASP A 201 30.89 -134.39 -132.15
CA ASP A 201 30.58 -134.36 -130.72
C ASP A 201 31.65 -133.56 -129.96
N HIS A 202 32.94 -133.78 -130.23
CA HIS A 202 34.02 -133.01 -129.59
C HIS A 202 34.04 -131.52 -130.02
N ALA A 203 33.56 -131.20 -131.23
CA ALA A 203 33.36 -129.81 -131.65
C ALA A 203 32.15 -129.16 -130.95
N GLN A 204 31.09 -129.92 -130.67
CA GLN A 204 29.96 -129.47 -129.86
C GLN A 204 30.31 -129.37 -128.36
N GLU A 205 31.21 -130.23 -127.87
CA GLU A 205 31.77 -130.20 -126.52
C GLU A 205 32.64 -128.95 -126.32
N LEU A 206 33.53 -128.63 -127.26
CA LEU A 206 34.30 -127.38 -127.25
C LEU A 206 33.40 -126.13 -127.30
N ALA A 207 32.36 -126.16 -128.13
CA ALA A 207 31.37 -125.08 -128.20
C ALA A 207 30.53 -124.97 -126.91
N ALA A 208 30.19 -126.09 -126.27
CA ALA A 208 29.47 -126.12 -124.99
C ALA A 208 30.35 -125.62 -123.84
N GLU A 209 31.63 -125.98 -123.81
CA GLU A 209 32.56 -125.54 -122.78
C GLU A 209 32.92 -124.05 -122.96
N GLN A 210 32.97 -123.52 -124.21
CA GLN A 210 33.00 -122.08 -124.47
C GLN A 210 31.72 -121.38 -124.04
N ALA A 211 30.53 -121.89 -124.40
CA ALA A 211 29.26 -121.31 -123.96
C ALA A 211 29.09 -121.31 -122.43
N LYS A 212 29.66 -122.31 -121.75
CA LYS A 212 29.73 -122.43 -120.30
C LYS A 212 30.76 -121.48 -119.67
N GLN A 213 31.90 -121.22 -120.32
CA GLN A 213 32.80 -120.13 -119.95
C GLN A 213 32.16 -118.74 -120.17
N GLU A 214 31.41 -118.54 -121.24
CA GLU A 214 30.67 -117.29 -121.49
C GLU A 214 29.53 -117.10 -120.47
N ALA A 215 28.81 -118.16 -120.11
CA ALA A 215 27.82 -118.16 -119.04
C ALA A 215 28.46 -117.82 -117.68
N LEU A 216 29.57 -118.47 -117.32
CA LEU A 216 30.32 -118.16 -116.09
C LEU A 216 30.89 -116.73 -116.10
N GLN A 217 31.40 -116.23 -117.23
CA GLN A 217 31.82 -114.83 -117.35
C GLN A 217 30.65 -113.86 -117.25
N LYS A 218 29.46 -114.24 -117.70
CA LYS A 218 28.24 -113.44 -117.58
C LYS A 218 27.76 -113.41 -116.14
N GLU A 219 27.63 -114.55 -115.47
CA GLU A 219 27.31 -114.63 -114.03
C GLU A 219 28.34 -113.89 -113.18
N LEU A 220 29.64 -113.98 -113.51
CA LEU A 220 30.70 -113.25 -112.79
C LEU A 220 30.62 -111.74 -113.03
N LYS A 221 30.20 -111.27 -114.22
CA LYS A 221 29.91 -109.85 -114.48
C LYS A 221 28.64 -109.38 -113.78
N GLU A 222 27.58 -110.18 -113.76
CA GLU A 222 26.31 -109.86 -113.10
C GLU A 222 26.45 -109.85 -111.57
N THR A 223 27.16 -110.81 -110.99
CA THR A 223 27.50 -110.83 -109.55
C THR A 223 28.49 -109.72 -109.17
N ALA A 224 29.49 -109.40 -110.00
CA ALA A 224 30.35 -108.24 -109.76
C ALA A 224 29.59 -106.91 -109.83
N ALA A 225 28.65 -106.76 -110.77
CA ALA A 225 27.79 -105.57 -110.85
C ALA A 225 26.82 -105.47 -109.65
N LEU A 226 26.23 -106.58 -109.21
CA LEU A 226 25.46 -106.66 -107.98
C LEU A 226 26.31 -106.29 -106.76
N HIS A 227 27.53 -106.82 -106.66
CA HIS A 227 28.42 -106.55 -105.54
C HIS A 227 28.83 -105.08 -105.51
N ALA A 228 29.26 -104.50 -106.64
CA ALA A 228 29.56 -103.08 -106.75
C ALA A 228 28.37 -102.21 -106.32
N LYS A 229 27.14 -102.54 -106.73
CA LYS A 229 25.94 -101.83 -106.28
C LYS A 229 25.71 -101.97 -104.77
N THR A 230 25.90 -103.17 -104.19
CA THR A 230 25.78 -103.34 -102.74
C THR A 230 26.87 -102.59 -101.96
N VAL A 231 28.07 -102.45 -102.52
CA VAL A 231 29.16 -101.66 -101.92
C VAL A 231 28.78 -100.18 -101.92
N THR A 232 28.37 -99.59 -103.06
CA THR A 232 27.94 -98.19 -103.09
C THR A 232 26.74 -97.93 -102.19
N GLU A 233 25.77 -98.85 -102.16
CA GLU A 233 24.62 -98.74 -101.24
C GLU A 233 25.00 -98.84 -99.75
N LEU A 234 26.12 -99.50 -99.40
CA LEU A 234 26.63 -99.57 -98.03
C LEU A 234 27.53 -98.38 -97.68
N GLU A 235 28.32 -97.88 -98.64
CA GLU A 235 29.11 -96.66 -98.50
C GLU A 235 28.21 -95.44 -98.30
N ASP A 236 27.14 -95.31 -99.09
CA ASP A 236 26.12 -94.27 -98.90
C ASP A 236 25.46 -94.39 -97.52
N LYS A 237 25.01 -95.59 -97.11
CA LYS A 237 24.39 -95.81 -95.77
C LYS A 237 25.37 -95.55 -94.62
N LEU A 238 26.65 -95.86 -94.79
CA LEU A 238 27.70 -95.59 -93.79
C LEU A 238 27.94 -94.08 -93.66
N LYS A 239 28.07 -93.37 -94.78
CA LYS A 239 28.24 -91.91 -94.81
C LYS A 239 27.03 -91.18 -94.23
N ASP A 240 25.83 -91.63 -94.58
CA ASP A 240 24.56 -91.11 -94.06
C ASP A 240 24.42 -91.38 -92.55
N ALA A 241 25.06 -92.43 -92.02
CA ALA A 241 25.18 -92.69 -90.58
C ALA A 241 26.28 -91.84 -89.89
N GLU A 242 27.44 -91.65 -90.54
CA GLU A 242 28.50 -90.77 -90.04
C GLU A 242 28.04 -89.32 -89.94
N ASP A 243 27.37 -88.77 -90.95
CA ASP A 243 26.91 -87.39 -90.94
C ASP A 243 25.79 -87.18 -89.92
N LYS A 244 24.89 -88.16 -89.73
CA LYS A 244 23.92 -88.16 -88.60
C LYS A 244 24.60 -88.31 -87.23
N ALA A 245 25.75 -88.96 -87.14
CA ALA A 245 26.54 -89.03 -85.91
C ALA A 245 27.26 -87.70 -85.62
N ARG A 246 27.82 -87.06 -86.66
CA ARG A 246 28.42 -85.71 -86.60
C ARG A 246 27.38 -84.66 -86.22
N GLU A 247 26.18 -84.71 -86.79
CA GLU A 247 25.08 -83.81 -86.43
C GLU A 247 24.69 -83.98 -84.95
N LYS A 248 24.48 -85.22 -84.48
CA LYS A 248 24.21 -85.50 -83.06
C LYS A 248 25.35 -85.02 -82.15
N MET A 249 26.61 -85.22 -82.54
CA MET A 249 27.76 -84.76 -81.75
C MET A 249 27.85 -83.23 -81.71
N SER A 250 27.61 -82.55 -82.84
CA SER A 250 27.51 -81.08 -82.91
C SER A 250 26.39 -80.53 -82.02
N ASN A 251 25.21 -81.15 -82.08
CA ASN A 251 24.07 -80.80 -81.23
C ASN A 251 24.37 -81.03 -79.74
N HIS A 252 25.07 -82.11 -79.37
CA HIS A 252 25.53 -82.35 -78.00
C HIS A 252 26.60 -81.33 -77.55
N ILE A 253 27.55 -80.95 -78.41
CA ILE A 253 28.55 -79.92 -78.11
C ILE A 253 27.85 -78.56 -77.89
N SER A 254 26.94 -78.18 -78.78
CA SER A 254 26.14 -76.95 -78.68
C SER A 254 25.29 -76.91 -77.40
N ALA A 255 24.61 -78.03 -77.06
CA ALA A 255 23.84 -78.15 -75.82
C ALA A 255 24.73 -78.08 -74.57
N ASN A 256 25.90 -78.74 -74.57
CA ASN A 256 26.86 -78.68 -73.46
C ASN A 256 27.46 -77.28 -73.31
N GLU A 257 27.78 -76.59 -74.40
CA GLU A 257 28.20 -75.19 -74.37
C GLU A 257 27.11 -74.28 -73.80
N ALA A 258 25.86 -74.46 -74.21
CA ALA A 258 24.72 -73.71 -73.67
C ALA A 258 24.55 -73.97 -72.17
N ALA A 259 24.65 -75.23 -71.72
CA ALA A 259 24.60 -75.60 -70.31
C ALA A 259 25.76 -74.98 -69.50
N ILE A 260 26.99 -74.99 -70.02
CA ILE A 260 28.16 -74.37 -69.38
C ILE A 260 28.01 -72.84 -69.33
N LYS A 261 27.50 -72.20 -70.39
CA LYS A 261 27.21 -70.77 -70.42
C LYS A 261 26.12 -70.39 -69.39
N ALA A 262 25.05 -71.18 -69.30
CA ALA A 262 23.99 -71.01 -68.30
C ALA A 262 24.49 -71.22 -66.87
N ALA A 263 25.28 -72.27 -66.60
CA ALA A 263 25.87 -72.53 -65.28
C ALA A 263 26.84 -71.43 -64.85
N ARG A 264 27.65 -70.89 -65.78
CA ARG A 264 28.51 -69.72 -65.52
C ARG A 264 27.70 -68.45 -65.23
N LEU A 265 26.59 -68.24 -65.92
CA LEU A 265 25.69 -67.10 -65.65
C LEU A 265 25.02 -67.22 -64.28
N ALA A 266 24.50 -68.40 -63.93
CA ALA A 266 23.91 -68.67 -62.62
C ALA A 266 24.95 -68.54 -61.48
N ALA A 267 26.19 -69.01 -61.69
CA ALA A 267 27.28 -68.83 -60.73
C ALA A 267 27.69 -67.35 -60.57
N LYS A 268 27.63 -66.54 -61.64
CA LYS A 268 27.84 -65.09 -61.57
C LYS A 268 26.71 -64.41 -60.77
N GLN A 269 25.46 -64.69 -61.11
CA GLN A 269 24.28 -64.17 -60.39
C GLN A 269 24.28 -64.56 -58.92
N SER A 270 24.70 -65.79 -58.59
CA SER A 270 24.85 -66.26 -57.21
C SER A 270 25.94 -65.48 -56.45
N LYS A 271 27.07 -65.16 -57.08
CA LYS A 271 28.11 -64.30 -56.48
C LYS A 271 27.64 -62.86 -56.30
N GLU A 272 26.90 -62.30 -57.24
CA GLU A 272 26.32 -60.95 -57.14
C GLU A 272 25.23 -60.88 -56.04
N ALA A 273 24.41 -61.93 -55.90
CA ALA A 273 23.47 -62.08 -54.79
C ALA A 273 24.17 -62.24 -53.43
N ALA A 274 25.27 -62.99 -53.36
CA ALA A 274 26.06 -63.13 -52.13
C ALA A 274 26.77 -61.81 -51.74
N ALA A 275 27.33 -61.09 -52.71
CA ALA A 275 27.96 -59.79 -52.47
C ALA A 275 26.94 -58.74 -51.98
N THR A 276 25.78 -58.63 -52.64
CA THR A 276 24.71 -57.71 -52.21
C THR A 276 24.05 -58.14 -50.88
N ALA A 277 24.05 -59.43 -50.53
CA ALA A 277 23.65 -59.89 -49.20
C ALA A 277 24.67 -59.47 -48.12
N HIS A 278 25.98 -59.60 -48.40
CA HIS A 278 27.04 -59.14 -47.50
C HIS A 278 27.02 -57.62 -47.30
N GLU A 279 26.85 -56.84 -48.38
CA GLU A 279 26.75 -55.37 -48.33
C GLU A 279 25.54 -54.92 -47.50
N ARG A 280 24.40 -55.61 -47.64
CA ARG A 280 23.21 -55.38 -46.80
C ARG A 280 23.44 -55.73 -45.33
N LEU A 281 24.23 -56.77 -45.04
CA LEU A 281 24.57 -57.16 -43.67
C LEU A 281 25.51 -56.15 -43.01
N THR A 282 26.56 -55.69 -43.71
CA THR A 282 27.43 -54.61 -43.19
C THR A 282 26.64 -53.33 -42.98
N ALA A 283 25.85 -52.89 -43.98
CA ALA A 283 25.02 -51.69 -43.86
C ALA A 283 23.85 -51.82 -42.85
N ALA A 284 23.55 -53.02 -42.35
CA ALA A 284 22.66 -53.23 -41.21
C ALA A 284 23.43 -53.14 -39.87
N ASN A 285 24.62 -53.73 -39.79
CA ASN A 285 25.49 -53.65 -38.61
C ASN A 285 25.95 -52.20 -38.35
N ASP A 286 26.32 -51.45 -39.40
CA ASP A 286 26.72 -50.04 -39.29
C ASP A 286 25.58 -49.17 -38.73
N LYS A 287 24.33 -49.49 -39.10
CA LYS A 287 23.13 -48.83 -38.56
C LYS A 287 22.83 -49.25 -37.13
N ALA A 288 23.05 -50.51 -36.77
CA ALA A 288 22.91 -50.98 -35.39
C ALA A 288 23.91 -50.25 -34.47
N ALA A 289 25.19 -50.17 -34.87
CA ALA A 289 26.22 -49.45 -34.14
C ALA A 289 25.90 -47.94 -33.99
N LEU A 290 25.35 -47.30 -35.03
CA LEU A 290 24.89 -45.90 -34.95
C LEU A 290 23.71 -45.73 -33.98
N ILE A 291 22.77 -46.68 -33.95
CA ILE A 291 21.65 -46.67 -32.99
C ILE A 291 22.16 -46.87 -31.56
N GLU A 292 23.09 -47.80 -31.33
CA GLU A 292 23.73 -48.01 -30.02
C GLU A 292 24.48 -46.75 -29.56
N GLN A 293 25.24 -46.09 -30.44
CA GLN A 293 25.89 -44.82 -30.14
C GLN A 293 24.88 -43.72 -29.75
N GLN A 294 23.75 -43.62 -30.47
CA GLN A 294 22.69 -42.67 -30.15
C GLN A 294 22.01 -42.99 -28.80
N LEU A 295 21.77 -44.27 -28.49
CA LEU A 295 21.21 -44.68 -27.21
C LEU A 295 22.15 -44.36 -26.03
N CYS A 296 23.46 -44.59 -26.18
CA CYS A 296 24.46 -44.17 -25.19
C CYS A 296 24.46 -42.65 -24.97
N SER A 297 24.44 -41.86 -26.06
CA SER A 297 24.38 -40.39 -25.97
C SER A 297 23.11 -39.90 -25.26
N LEU A 298 21.95 -40.48 -25.57
CA LEU A 298 20.68 -40.13 -24.94
C LEU A 298 20.63 -40.56 -23.46
N GLN A 299 21.25 -41.69 -23.11
CA GLN A 299 21.38 -42.14 -21.73
C GLN A 299 22.27 -41.18 -20.91
N GLU A 300 23.40 -40.73 -21.47
CA GLU A 300 24.23 -39.69 -20.85
C GLU A 300 23.46 -38.38 -20.64
N GLU A 301 22.70 -37.92 -21.64
CA GLU A 301 21.88 -36.71 -21.49
C GLU A 301 20.79 -36.86 -20.43
N ARG A 302 20.13 -38.03 -20.37
CA ARG A 302 19.13 -38.34 -19.35
C ARG A 302 19.73 -38.32 -17.95
N ASP A 303 20.92 -38.87 -17.76
CA ASP A 303 21.56 -38.93 -16.44
C ASP A 303 22.17 -37.57 -16.03
N LYS A 304 22.64 -36.75 -17.01
CA LYS A 304 22.98 -35.33 -16.79
C LYS A 304 21.75 -34.52 -16.36
N LEU A 305 20.58 -34.74 -16.99
CA LEU A 305 19.31 -34.12 -16.62
C LEU A 305 18.85 -34.56 -15.23
N ALA A 306 18.95 -35.85 -14.89
CA ALA A 306 18.61 -36.37 -13.56
C ALA A 306 19.49 -35.75 -12.45
N ALA A 307 20.80 -35.59 -12.69
CA ALA A 307 21.69 -34.89 -11.78
C ALA A 307 21.31 -33.40 -11.62
N SER A 308 20.92 -32.73 -12.70
CA SER A 308 20.43 -31.34 -12.65
C SER A 308 19.10 -31.22 -11.90
N GLU A 309 18.17 -32.17 -12.06
CA GLU A 309 16.91 -32.22 -11.30
C GLU A 309 17.17 -32.45 -9.80
N GLN A 310 18.12 -33.33 -9.45
CA GLN A 310 18.52 -33.54 -8.06
C GLN A 310 19.18 -32.30 -7.45
N GLN A 311 20.01 -31.57 -8.20
CA GLN A 311 20.59 -30.29 -7.77
C GLN A 311 19.48 -29.24 -7.52
N LEU A 312 18.55 -29.07 -8.45
CA LEU A 312 17.43 -28.14 -8.30
C LEU A 312 16.54 -28.46 -7.09
N LYS A 313 16.33 -29.76 -6.78
CA LYS A 313 15.63 -30.19 -5.55
C LYS A 313 16.40 -29.83 -4.27
N GLN A 314 17.73 -29.96 -4.26
CA GLN A 314 18.54 -29.52 -3.12
C GLN A 314 18.48 -28.00 -2.93
N ASP A 315 18.59 -27.23 -4.01
CA ASP A 315 18.60 -25.77 -3.93
C ASP A 315 17.22 -25.19 -3.60
N LEU A 316 16.13 -25.81 -4.07
CA LEU A 316 14.77 -25.53 -3.60
C LEU A 316 14.64 -25.77 -2.10
N SER A 317 15.12 -26.91 -1.58
CA SER A 317 15.05 -27.22 -0.15
C SER A 317 15.89 -26.25 0.71
N LYS A 318 17.03 -25.76 0.21
CA LYS A 318 17.79 -24.69 0.87
C LYS A 318 16.98 -23.38 0.92
N ALA A 319 16.39 -22.98 -0.22
CA ALA A 319 15.56 -21.78 -0.30
C ALA A 319 14.32 -21.85 0.60
N GLU A 320 13.69 -23.02 0.74
CA GLU A 320 12.59 -23.26 1.70
C GLU A 320 13.05 -23.10 3.15
N GLN A 321 14.23 -23.62 3.52
CA GLN A 321 14.81 -23.44 4.85
C GLN A 321 15.18 -21.98 5.14
N GLU A 322 15.74 -21.26 4.16
CA GLU A 322 16.04 -19.84 4.29
C GLU A 322 14.77 -18.98 4.40
N HIS A 323 13.75 -19.26 3.58
CA HIS A 323 12.44 -18.63 3.69
C HIS A 323 11.79 -18.91 5.06
N SER A 324 11.90 -20.13 5.60
CA SER A 324 11.41 -20.46 6.94
C SER A 324 12.13 -19.68 8.04
N LYS A 325 13.46 -19.51 7.94
CA LYS A 325 14.26 -18.70 8.88
C LYS A 325 13.86 -17.23 8.81
N LEU A 326 13.81 -16.65 7.61
CA LEU A 326 13.40 -15.26 7.38
C LEU A 326 11.95 -15.01 7.85
N SER A 327 11.04 -15.96 7.63
CA SER A 327 9.67 -15.91 8.13
C SER A 327 9.61 -15.87 9.67
N SER A 328 10.38 -16.75 10.35
CA SER A 328 10.45 -16.74 11.81
C SER A 328 11.06 -15.44 12.39
N SER A 329 12.09 -14.90 11.74
CA SER A 329 12.73 -13.64 12.16
C SER A 329 11.82 -12.43 11.91
N ASN A 330 11.11 -12.38 10.79
CA ASN A 330 10.10 -11.36 10.53
C ASN A 330 8.95 -11.42 11.55
N ALA A 331 8.50 -12.62 11.93
CA ALA A 331 7.49 -12.78 12.98
C ALA A 331 8.00 -12.33 14.38
N GLU A 332 9.30 -12.47 14.65
CA GLU A 332 9.93 -11.95 15.87
C GLU A 332 10.03 -10.42 15.85
N VAL A 333 10.50 -9.82 14.75
CA VAL A 333 10.52 -8.36 14.55
C VAL A 333 9.11 -7.75 14.67
N GLN A 334 8.08 -8.41 14.12
CA GLN A 334 6.69 -7.96 14.26
C GLN A 334 6.19 -7.99 15.71
N ARG A 335 6.59 -8.99 16.52
CA ARG A 335 6.29 -9.01 17.98
C ARG A 335 6.98 -7.85 18.68
N GLU A 336 8.25 -7.59 18.37
CA GLU A 336 9.03 -6.53 19.02
C GLU A 336 8.52 -5.13 18.65
N VAL A 337 8.16 -4.90 17.38
CA VAL A 337 7.47 -3.68 16.94
C VAL A 337 6.15 -3.52 17.71
N THR A 338 5.34 -4.57 17.81
CA THR A 338 4.07 -4.54 18.58
C THR A 338 4.30 -4.22 20.06
N ARG A 339 5.37 -4.78 20.66
CA ARG A 339 5.78 -4.51 22.05
C ARG A 339 6.17 -3.05 22.24
N LEU A 340 7.00 -2.51 21.35
CA LEU A 340 7.46 -1.12 21.38
C LEU A 340 6.32 -0.13 21.14
N THR A 341 5.42 -0.38 20.19
CA THR A 341 4.22 0.44 19.97
C THR A 341 3.35 0.49 21.23
N ARG A 342 3.15 -0.66 21.91
CA ARG A 342 2.40 -0.70 23.18
C ARG A 342 3.09 0.06 24.30
N GLN A 343 4.42 -0.03 24.40
CA GLN A 343 5.21 0.71 25.38
C GLN A 343 5.10 2.23 25.15
N VAL A 344 5.27 2.69 23.90
CA VAL A 344 5.11 4.11 23.52
C VAL A 344 3.70 4.62 23.83
N ALA A 345 2.66 3.83 23.55
CA ALA A 345 1.29 4.19 23.91
C ALA A 345 1.12 4.38 25.43
N SER A 346 1.66 3.46 26.26
CA SER A 346 1.57 3.57 27.72
C SER A 346 2.39 4.72 28.32
N GLU A 347 3.51 5.12 27.71
CA GLU A 347 4.24 6.32 28.14
C GLU A 347 3.54 7.61 27.70
N ALA A 348 2.88 7.61 26.54
CA ALA A 348 2.05 8.75 26.09
C ALA A 348 0.82 8.97 26.98
N GLU A 349 0.19 7.88 27.44
CA GLU A 349 -0.93 7.91 28.40
C GLU A 349 -0.49 8.54 29.74
N LYS A 350 0.57 8.02 30.36
CA LYS A 350 1.18 8.60 31.58
C LYS A 350 1.57 10.08 31.41
N LEU A 351 2.12 10.45 30.25
CA LEU A 351 2.52 11.84 29.98
C LEU A 351 1.29 12.75 29.84
N SER A 352 0.17 12.25 29.34
CA SER A 352 -1.11 12.96 29.33
C SER A 352 -1.69 13.12 30.75
N GLU A 353 -1.65 12.08 31.58
CA GLU A 353 -2.05 12.14 33.00
C GLU A 353 -1.19 13.14 33.79
N ALA A 354 0.13 13.10 33.59
CA ALA A 354 1.07 14.04 34.22
C ALA A 354 0.84 15.49 33.75
N THR A 355 0.55 15.71 32.46
CA THR A 355 0.23 17.04 31.91
C THR A 355 -1.06 17.59 32.53
N THR A 356 -2.11 16.77 32.64
CA THR A 356 -3.37 17.14 33.30
C THR A 356 -3.17 17.44 34.78
N THR A 357 -2.31 16.67 35.45
CA THR A 357 -1.95 16.90 36.87
C THR A 357 -1.21 18.23 37.04
N ILE A 358 -0.25 18.55 36.17
CA ILE A 358 0.47 19.83 36.18
C ILE A 358 -0.48 21.00 35.91
N GLN A 359 -1.42 20.86 34.97
CA GLN A 359 -2.43 21.90 34.71
C GLN A 359 -3.30 22.15 35.94
N ASN A 360 -3.85 21.09 36.55
CA ASN A 360 -4.67 21.20 37.77
C ASN A 360 -3.88 21.88 38.93
N MET A 361 -2.59 21.58 39.07
CA MET A 361 -1.73 22.23 40.07
C MET A 361 -1.45 23.71 39.73
N SER A 362 -1.34 24.08 38.45
CA SER A 362 -1.20 25.47 38.02
C SER A 362 -2.47 26.27 38.34
N GLU A 363 -3.65 25.72 38.02
CA GLU A 363 -4.95 26.33 38.32
C GLU A 363 -5.17 26.49 39.85
N GLN A 364 -4.70 25.53 40.65
CA GLN A 364 -4.68 25.64 42.12
C GLN A 364 -3.74 26.76 42.61
N LEU A 365 -2.51 26.83 42.09
CA LEU A 365 -1.54 27.86 42.48
C LEU A 365 -1.99 29.27 42.06
N GLU A 366 -2.67 29.42 40.92
CA GLU A 366 -3.27 30.70 40.50
C GLU A 366 -4.43 31.11 41.42
N ALA A 367 -5.28 30.16 41.84
CA ALA A 367 -6.35 30.41 42.82
C ALA A 367 -5.79 30.77 44.21
N GLU A 368 -4.76 30.09 44.69
CA GLU A 368 -4.07 30.43 45.94
C GLU A 368 -3.39 31.81 45.86
N ALA A 369 -2.72 32.14 44.75
CA ALA A 369 -2.11 33.45 44.54
C ALA A 369 -3.15 34.57 44.50
N ALA A 370 -4.30 34.37 43.86
CA ALA A 370 -5.41 35.31 43.86
C ALA A 370 -6.00 35.50 45.27
N SER A 371 -6.17 34.41 46.03
CA SER A 371 -6.62 34.45 47.42
C SER A 371 -5.62 35.17 48.33
N ALA A 372 -4.32 34.95 48.14
CA ALA A 372 -3.26 35.62 48.89
C ALA A 372 -3.18 37.12 48.55
N ALA A 373 -3.39 37.51 47.29
CA ALA A 373 -3.46 38.90 46.88
C ALA A 373 -4.69 39.62 47.49
N ALA A 374 -5.85 38.96 47.50
CA ALA A 374 -7.06 39.48 48.16
C ALA A 374 -6.86 39.64 49.69
N ALA A 375 -6.25 38.65 50.34
CA ALA A 375 -5.91 38.73 51.76
C ALA A 375 -4.88 39.84 52.07
N GLN A 376 -3.87 40.04 51.21
CA GLN A 376 -2.92 41.14 51.34
C GLN A 376 -3.59 42.51 51.16
N GLN A 377 -4.54 42.62 50.23
CA GLN A 377 -5.27 43.87 50.04
C GLN A 377 -6.17 44.18 51.25
N HIS A 378 -6.95 43.21 51.72
CA HIS A 378 -7.73 43.35 52.96
C HIS A 378 -6.84 43.73 54.16
N ALA A 379 -5.64 43.16 54.28
CA ALA A 379 -4.70 43.53 55.34
C ALA A 379 -4.27 45.00 55.25
N ARG A 380 -3.94 45.50 54.06
CA ARG A 380 -3.62 46.93 53.83
C ARG A 380 -4.79 47.84 54.16
N ASP A 381 -6.00 47.45 53.77
CA ASP A 381 -7.21 48.24 54.03
C ASP A 381 -7.49 48.31 55.54
N THR A 382 -7.35 47.20 56.28
CA THR A 382 -7.44 47.22 57.75
C THR A 382 -6.30 47.99 58.43
N ASP A 383 -5.08 47.97 57.89
CA ASP A 383 -3.97 48.80 58.41
C ASP A 383 -4.25 50.30 58.19
N ALA A 384 -4.87 50.67 57.06
CA ALA A 384 -5.29 52.03 56.78
C ALA A 384 -6.43 52.48 57.73
N GLU A 385 -7.42 51.62 57.97
CA GLU A 385 -8.47 51.87 58.98
C GLU A 385 -7.88 52.03 60.39
N VAL A 386 -6.95 51.17 60.80
CA VAL A 386 -6.26 51.27 62.10
C VAL A 386 -5.43 52.54 62.20
N GLN A 387 -4.78 53.00 61.13
CA GLN A 387 -4.07 54.28 61.11
C GLN A 387 -5.03 55.48 61.19
N ALA A 388 -6.15 55.44 60.48
CA ALA A 388 -7.19 56.47 60.54
C ALA A 388 -7.81 56.55 61.95
N ALA A 389 -8.12 55.40 62.57
CA ALA A 389 -8.63 55.31 63.93
C ALA A 389 -7.62 55.86 64.96
N ARG A 390 -6.33 55.50 64.84
CA ARG A 390 -5.27 56.06 65.70
C ARG A 390 -5.15 57.58 65.57
N LYS A 391 -5.23 58.11 64.35
CA LYS A 391 -5.22 59.57 64.10
C LYS A 391 -6.43 60.25 64.74
N SER A 392 -7.63 59.69 64.57
CA SER A 392 -8.86 60.19 65.19
C SER A 392 -8.80 60.15 66.72
N VAL A 393 -8.20 59.12 67.32
CA VAL A 393 -8.02 59.03 68.79
C VAL A 393 -7.02 60.06 69.31
N GLU A 394 -5.93 60.37 68.60
CA GLU A 394 -4.99 61.40 69.03
C GLU A 394 -5.53 62.82 68.78
N GLU A 395 -6.37 63.02 67.75
CA GLU A 395 -7.17 64.23 67.55
C GLU A 395 -8.21 64.41 68.67
N GLU A 396 -8.91 63.34 69.08
CA GLU A 396 -9.82 63.39 70.21
C GLU A 396 -9.06 63.65 71.53
N ARG A 397 -7.89 63.04 71.71
CA ARG A 397 -7.04 63.24 72.89
C ARG A 397 -6.54 64.67 73.00
N THR A 398 -6.08 65.27 71.91
CA THR A 398 -5.64 66.68 71.88
C THR A 398 -6.82 67.63 72.10
N ALA A 399 -8.00 67.33 71.54
CA ALA A 399 -9.23 68.06 71.85
C ALA A 399 -9.65 67.94 73.33
N ARG A 400 -9.58 66.74 73.92
CA ARG A 400 -9.84 66.50 75.36
C ARG A 400 -8.85 67.24 76.26
N LEU A 401 -7.56 67.29 75.89
CA LEU A 401 -6.55 68.06 76.62
C LEU A 401 -6.81 69.57 76.53
N ALA A 402 -7.16 70.09 75.35
CA ALA A 402 -7.54 71.49 75.17
C ALA A 402 -8.81 71.86 75.98
N ALA A 403 -9.83 71.00 75.95
CA ALA A 403 -11.03 71.17 76.76
C ALA A 403 -10.73 71.08 78.27
N SER A 404 -9.85 70.18 78.71
CA SER A 404 -9.40 70.11 80.10
C SER A 404 -8.63 71.35 80.54
N ALA A 405 -7.83 71.96 79.65
CA ALA A 405 -7.16 73.22 79.92
C ALA A 405 -8.17 74.38 80.05
N GLN A 406 -9.16 74.45 79.16
CA GLN A 406 -10.26 75.42 79.26
C GLN A 406 -11.08 75.24 80.54
N VAL A 407 -11.38 74.01 80.95
CA VAL A 407 -12.05 73.73 82.24
C VAL A 407 -11.19 74.20 83.42
N SER A 408 -9.87 73.98 83.38
CA SER A 408 -8.96 74.49 84.41
C SER A 408 -8.88 76.03 84.44
N GLU A 409 -8.89 76.69 83.29
CA GLU A 409 -8.95 78.16 83.20
C GLU A 409 -10.27 78.70 83.76
N LEU A 410 -11.40 78.09 83.36
CA LEU A 410 -12.73 78.45 83.87
C LEU A 410 -12.86 78.20 85.37
N GLN A 411 -12.31 77.10 85.90
CA GLN A 411 -12.25 76.83 87.34
C GLN A 411 -11.42 77.90 88.08
N SER A 412 -10.26 78.31 87.52
CA SER A 412 -9.46 79.40 88.08
C SER A 412 -10.23 80.73 88.08
N ARG A 413 -10.93 81.05 87.00
CA ARG A 413 -11.75 82.27 86.88
C ARG A 413 -12.99 82.24 87.78
N VAL A 414 -13.60 81.08 88.01
CA VAL A 414 -14.67 80.90 89.00
C VAL A 414 -14.12 81.09 90.42
N ALA A 415 -12.98 80.49 90.76
CA ALA A 415 -12.34 80.70 92.07
C ALA A 415 -11.93 82.16 92.31
N GLU A 416 -11.50 82.90 91.27
CA GLU A 416 -11.24 84.34 91.35
C GLU A 416 -12.54 85.16 91.50
N ALA A 417 -13.61 84.79 90.79
CA ALA A 417 -14.94 85.40 90.95
C ALA A 417 -15.52 85.15 92.35
N GLU A 418 -15.35 83.95 92.90
CA GLU A 418 -15.74 83.59 94.27
C GLU A 418 -14.89 84.34 95.30
N ALA A 419 -13.57 84.43 95.11
CA ALA A 419 -12.69 85.18 96.01
C ALA A 419 -12.98 86.69 95.97
N THR A 420 -13.35 87.25 94.81
CA THR A 420 -13.77 88.66 94.71
C THR A 420 -15.17 88.88 95.28
N ALA A 421 -16.11 87.94 95.12
CA ALA A 421 -17.40 87.97 95.80
C ALA A 421 -17.28 87.87 97.32
N GLN A 422 -16.41 86.99 97.84
CA GLN A 422 -16.12 86.90 99.29
C GLN A 422 -15.45 88.18 99.83
N ARG A 423 -14.52 88.79 99.06
CA ARG A 423 -13.96 90.11 99.41
C ARG A 423 -15.04 91.20 99.41
N ALA A 424 -15.98 91.18 98.47
CA ALA A 424 -17.10 92.11 98.44
C ALA A 424 -18.04 91.92 99.64
N GLN A 425 -18.41 90.69 99.97
CA GLN A 425 -19.20 90.36 101.17
C GLN A 425 -18.48 90.74 102.47
N HIS A 426 -17.16 90.57 102.55
CA HIS A 426 -16.37 91.01 103.70
C HIS A 426 -16.28 92.55 103.78
N ALA A 427 -16.13 93.23 102.64
CA ALA A 427 -16.15 94.70 102.59
C ALA A 427 -17.52 95.26 102.98
N GLU A 428 -18.61 94.62 102.53
CA GLU A 428 -19.98 94.94 102.94
C GLU A 428 -20.19 94.70 104.44
N ALA A 429 -19.74 93.56 104.98
CA ALA A 429 -19.79 93.28 106.42
C ALA A 429 -18.95 94.27 107.25
N CYS A 430 -17.84 94.78 106.71
CA CYS A 430 -17.09 95.88 107.32
C CYS A 430 -17.86 97.20 107.27
N ALA A 431 -18.49 97.55 106.14
CA ALA A 431 -19.31 98.75 106.00
C ALA A 431 -20.58 98.70 106.88
N GLN A 432 -21.18 97.53 107.07
CA GLN A 432 -22.28 97.29 108.01
C GLN A 432 -21.82 97.46 109.47
N LYS A 433 -20.62 96.99 109.83
CA LYS A 433 -20.03 97.27 111.16
C LYS A 433 -19.67 98.75 111.35
N GLU A 434 -19.18 99.42 110.31
CA GLU A 434 -18.85 100.85 110.36
C GLU A 434 -20.12 101.72 110.49
N THR A 435 -21.20 101.35 109.81
CA THR A 435 -22.51 102.02 109.95
C THR A 435 -23.14 101.75 111.32
N GLN A 436 -23.11 100.52 111.83
CA GLN A 436 -23.51 100.24 113.22
C GLN A 436 -22.67 101.03 114.24
N ALA A 437 -21.35 101.12 114.06
CA ALA A 437 -20.48 101.93 114.93
C ALA A 437 -20.84 103.42 114.88
N LYS A 438 -21.19 103.95 113.69
CA LYS A 438 -21.69 105.32 113.53
C LYS A 438 -23.06 105.53 114.16
N GLU A 439 -23.98 104.56 114.06
CA GLU A 439 -25.28 104.60 114.74
C GLU A 439 -25.15 104.61 116.27
N VAL A 440 -24.25 103.78 116.82
CA VAL A 440 -23.91 103.80 118.26
C VAL A 440 -23.34 105.15 118.67
N LEU A 441 -22.41 105.72 117.89
CA LEU A 441 -21.81 107.03 118.17
C LEU A 441 -22.86 108.16 118.11
N VAL A 442 -23.76 108.14 117.13
CA VAL A 442 -24.89 109.07 117.01
C VAL A 442 -25.87 108.90 118.18
N GLY A 443 -26.09 107.67 118.64
CA GLY A 443 -26.88 107.38 119.85
C GLY A 443 -26.25 107.96 121.12
N GLN A 444 -24.93 107.85 121.28
CA GLN A 444 -24.19 108.47 122.39
C GLN A 444 -24.28 110.00 122.34
N ILE A 445 -23.98 110.62 121.20
CA ILE A 445 -24.09 112.07 121.01
C ILE A 445 -25.52 112.57 121.28
N ARG A 446 -26.55 111.82 120.86
CA ARG A 446 -27.94 112.14 121.17
C ARG A 446 -28.23 112.07 122.67
N SER A 447 -27.74 111.05 123.36
CA SER A 447 -27.87 110.91 124.81
C SER A 447 -27.17 112.06 125.56
N GLU A 448 -26.00 112.50 125.11
CA GLU A 448 -25.27 113.64 125.68
C GLU A 448 -26.04 114.96 125.46
N ILE A 449 -26.60 115.18 124.27
CA ILE A 449 -27.43 116.36 123.98
C ILE A 449 -28.72 116.35 124.81
N GLU A 450 -29.41 115.22 124.92
CA GLU A 450 -30.61 115.07 125.76
C GLU A 450 -30.29 115.28 127.24
N GLN A 451 -29.10 114.87 127.71
CA GLN A 451 -28.67 115.14 129.08
C GLN A 451 -28.35 116.62 129.29
N ALA A 452 -27.55 117.25 128.42
CA ALA A 452 -27.25 118.68 128.50
C ALA A 452 -28.51 119.56 128.41
N LEU A 453 -29.54 119.12 127.68
CA LEU A 453 -30.85 119.77 127.65
C LEU A 453 -31.61 119.61 128.98
N ARG A 454 -31.62 118.42 129.59
CA ARG A 454 -32.20 118.21 130.94
C ARG A 454 -31.52 119.08 132.00
N ASP A 455 -30.19 119.09 132.00
CA ASP A 455 -29.39 119.89 132.94
C ASP A 455 -29.66 121.40 132.76
N LYS A 456 -29.76 121.87 131.51
CA LYS A 456 -30.08 123.27 131.20
C LYS A 456 -31.52 123.67 131.55
N VAL A 457 -32.48 122.75 131.43
CA VAL A 457 -33.86 122.97 131.91
C VAL A 457 -33.89 123.10 133.42
N ALA A 458 -33.24 122.18 134.15
CA ALA A 458 -33.14 122.25 135.62
C ALA A 458 -32.50 123.56 136.10
N LEU A 459 -31.45 124.03 135.42
CA LEU A 459 -30.76 125.29 135.72
C LEU A 459 -31.68 126.51 135.49
N HIS A 460 -32.49 126.51 134.42
CA HIS A 460 -33.51 127.54 134.21
C HIS A 460 -34.64 127.49 135.26
N GLN A 461 -35.05 126.29 135.68
CA GLN A 461 -36.15 126.11 136.62
C GLN A 461 -35.77 126.58 138.04
N ALA A 462 -34.55 126.27 138.48
CA ALA A 462 -33.95 126.81 139.71
C ALA A 462 -33.85 128.35 139.68
N ARG A 463 -33.54 128.93 138.52
CA ARG A 463 -33.47 130.39 138.34
C ARG A 463 -34.83 131.07 138.43
N VAL A 464 -35.88 130.50 137.82
CA VAL A 464 -37.25 131.01 137.93
C VAL A 464 -37.76 130.93 139.37
N GLU A 465 -37.42 129.87 140.12
CA GLU A 465 -37.71 129.78 141.56
C GLU A 465 -36.95 130.80 142.42
N GLN A 466 -35.78 131.28 141.99
CA GLN A 466 -35.07 132.35 142.68
C GLN A 466 -35.73 133.70 142.41
N GLU A 467 -35.96 134.04 141.14
CA GLU A 467 -36.57 135.31 140.71
C GLU A 467 -37.98 135.46 141.34
N ALA A 468 -38.76 134.38 141.46
CA ALA A 468 -40.06 134.38 142.15
C ALA A 468 -39.99 134.70 143.67
N ARG A 469 -38.91 134.34 144.36
CA ARG A 469 -38.72 134.64 145.80
C ARG A 469 -38.30 136.10 146.02
N GLU A 470 -37.59 136.70 145.07
CA GLU A 470 -37.15 138.09 145.11
C GLU A 470 -38.32 139.07 144.84
N GLN A 471 -39.26 138.70 143.96
CA GLN A 471 -40.53 139.43 143.76
C GLN A 471 -41.39 139.50 145.04
N GLN A 472 -41.48 138.41 145.82
CA GLN A 472 -42.40 138.34 146.97
C GLN A 472 -41.98 139.23 148.15
N ASN A 473 -40.67 139.51 148.30
CA ASN A 473 -40.16 140.39 149.36
C ASN A 473 -40.26 141.90 149.03
N THR A 474 -40.39 142.27 147.75
CA THR A 474 -40.42 143.69 147.35
C THR A 474 -41.79 144.34 147.54
N ASP A 475 -42.88 143.62 147.26
CA ASP A 475 -44.26 144.09 147.49
C ASP A 475 -44.59 144.39 148.97
N ALA A 476 -43.90 143.73 149.91
CA ALA A 476 -44.11 143.93 151.35
C ALA A 476 -43.64 145.30 151.85
N LEU A 477 -42.60 145.88 151.24
CA LEU A 477 -41.92 147.08 151.75
C LEU A 477 -42.47 148.39 151.14
N GLN A 478 -43.13 148.35 149.99
CA GLN A 478 -43.71 149.54 149.35
C GLN A 478 -44.97 150.09 150.03
N ARG A 479 -45.48 149.45 151.10
CA ARG A 479 -46.63 149.94 151.90
C ARG A 479 -46.24 150.85 153.07
N LEU A 480 -44.96 151.19 153.25
CA LEU A 480 -44.47 152.07 154.34
C LEU A 480 -43.83 153.37 153.84
N ALA A 481 -44.35 153.95 152.77
CA ALA A 481 -44.10 155.36 152.45
C ALA A 481 -44.83 156.25 153.49
N GLY A 482 -44.09 156.96 154.37
CA GLY A 482 -44.76 157.69 155.47
C GLY A 482 -43.98 158.77 156.25
N ALA A 483 -42.65 158.75 156.36
CA ALA A 483 -41.89 159.82 157.03
C ALA A 483 -40.39 159.81 156.71
N LEU A 484 -39.81 161.00 156.44
CA LEU A 484 -38.36 161.26 156.27
C LEU A 484 -37.70 160.53 155.06
N GLY A 485 -36.55 160.95 154.51
CA GLY A 485 -35.81 162.21 154.65
C GLY A 485 -34.32 162.10 154.27
N HIS A 486 -33.90 162.79 153.19
CA HIS A 486 -32.51 163.19 152.84
C HIS A 486 -31.37 162.14 152.56
N VAL A 487 -30.69 162.34 151.42
CA VAL A 487 -29.20 162.47 151.24
C VAL A 487 -28.27 161.22 151.02
N THR A 488 -27.26 161.42 150.15
CA THR A 488 -25.96 160.70 149.90
C THR A 488 -25.84 159.27 149.29
N SER A 489 -25.27 159.24 148.06
CA SER A 489 -24.00 158.60 147.58
C SER A 489 -23.49 157.19 147.95
N SER A 490 -22.83 156.59 146.93
CA SER A 490 -21.54 155.83 146.93
C SER A 490 -21.51 154.28 146.86
N GLU A 491 -20.76 153.78 145.86
CA GLU A 491 -19.77 152.66 145.89
C GLU A 491 -20.20 151.20 146.22
N ALA A 492 -19.54 150.11 145.77
CA ALA A 492 -18.46 149.87 144.77
C ALA A 492 -18.31 148.35 144.46
N THR A 493 -17.17 147.94 143.84
CA THR A 493 -16.57 146.56 143.79
C THR A 493 -17.28 145.44 143.00
N ALA A 494 -16.60 144.42 142.44
CA ALA A 494 -15.16 144.18 142.13
C ALA A 494 -14.97 142.96 141.19
N SER A 495 -13.72 142.73 140.76
CA SER A 495 -13.13 141.47 140.22
C SER A 495 -13.58 141.01 138.82
N ALA A 496 -12.75 140.90 137.76
CA ALA A 496 -11.40 140.31 137.55
C ALA A 496 -11.43 138.79 137.23
N SER A 497 -10.64 138.20 136.30
CA SER A 497 -9.81 138.67 135.15
C SER A 497 -9.67 137.47 134.15
N ILE A 498 -8.59 136.98 133.49
CA ILE A 498 -7.13 137.27 133.45
C ILE A 498 -6.42 136.59 132.22
N LEU A 499 -5.57 137.33 131.47
CA LEU A 499 -4.48 136.86 130.55
C LEU A 499 -4.82 135.90 129.36
N LEU A 500 -3.91 135.46 128.46
CA LEU A 500 -2.84 136.11 127.63
C LEU A 500 -2.11 135.06 126.73
N ARG A 501 -1.73 135.40 125.47
CA ARG A 501 -0.77 134.65 124.59
C ARG A 501 -1.20 133.21 124.19
N ALA A 502 -0.40 132.41 123.45
CA ALA A 502 0.28 132.57 122.13
C ALA A 502 1.01 131.24 121.77
N HIS A 503 1.48 131.08 120.51
CA HIS A 503 2.42 130.00 120.07
C HIS A 503 1.86 128.55 120.10
N VAL A 504 2.52 127.51 119.57
CA VAL A 504 3.22 127.31 118.26
C VAL A 504 3.41 125.78 118.05
N GLY A 505 3.36 125.30 116.80
CA GLY A 505 3.73 123.93 116.40
C GLY A 505 2.67 122.85 116.64
N GLY A 506 2.76 121.66 116.01
CA GLY A 506 3.68 121.29 114.92
C GLY A 506 3.75 119.79 114.60
N CYS A 507 4.24 119.49 113.40
CA CYS A 507 4.97 118.28 112.98
C CYS A 507 4.30 116.87 112.96
N SER A 508 4.52 116.19 111.81
CA SER A 508 4.89 114.76 111.66
C SER A 508 3.79 113.69 111.86
N ASN A 509 3.80 112.50 111.22
CA ASN A 509 4.62 111.87 110.14
C ASN A 509 3.64 111.16 109.16
N GLY A 510 4.00 110.66 107.97
CA GLY A 510 5.29 110.48 107.29
C GLY A 510 5.54 109.00 106.90
N SER A 511 6.31 108.75 105.82
CA SER A 511 6.83 107.42 105.36
C SER A 511 5.86 106.51 104.56
N SER A 512 6.26 105.67 103.58
CA SER A 512 7.42 105.61 102.65
C SER A 512 7.24 104.54 101.54
N ASN A 513 8.10 104.61 100.51
CA ASN A 513 8.67 103.51 99.70
C ASN A 513 7.83 102.65 98.73
N CYS A 514 8.04 102.88 97.44
CA CYS A 514 8.92 102.06 96.58
C CYS A 514 8.92 100.52 96.72
N HIS A 515 8.60 99.77 95.65
CA HIS A 515 9.60 99.20 94.73
C HIS A 515 9.01 98.52 93.45
N ARG A 516 9.89 98.29 92.45
CA ARG A 516 9.77 97.30 91.34
C ARG A 516 10.29 95.92 91.82
N PRO A 517 10.21 94.78 91.08
CA PRO A 517 10.00 94.57 89.64
C PRO A 517 8.67 93.79 89.36
N HIS A 518 8.36 93.23 88.17
CA HIS A 518 9.20 92.86 87.02
C HIS A 518 8.54 93.04 85.66
#